data_AF-A0A2H3E1U9-F1
#
_entry.id   AF-A0A2H3E1U9-F1
#
_cell.length_a   1.000
_cell.length_b   1.000
_cell.length_c   1.000
_cell.angle_alpha   90.00
_cell.angle_beta   90.00
_cell.angle_gamma   90.00
#
_symmetry.space_group_name_H-M   'P 1'
#
loop_
_entity.id
_entity.type
_entity.pdbx_description
1 polymer ?
#
loop_
_entity_poly.entity_id
_entity_poly.type
_entity_poly.pdbx_seq_one_letter_code
_entity_poly.pdbx_strand_id
1 'polypeptide(L)'
;MKPKSHAHPDVSDSDSEMVDGMDLGDDMSIDIDDGFSNGVSVSAAERSVARYEDSLSEAIAYGQSLQADYKADHRPEVKGIFKKTFSILAWDDPLEAGGTAAEVVGIEAKIALANELNQAILKSQGRPPHPALETLYRHTAVCIQQLALMGVSAVPFIDMKREFIDI
;
A
#
# COMPACT_ATOMS: atom_id res chain seq x y z
N MET A 1 -72.42 6.24 16.35
CA MET A 1 -72.25 4.85 15.85
C MET A 1 -70.81 4.41 16.14
N LYS A 2 -70.64 3.30 16.87
CA LYS A 2 -69.38 2.50 16.95
C LYS A 2 -68.97 2.06 15.52
N PRO A 3 -67.70 1.77 15.18
CA PRO A 3 -66.84 0.73 15.81
C PRO A 3 -65.33 1.13 15.80
N LYS A 4 -64.28 0.36 16.15
CA LYS A 4 -64.04 -1.08 16.35
C LYS A 4 -62.72 -1.20 17.16
N SER A 5 -62.72 -1.96 18.26
CA SER A 5 -61.52 -2.40 18.98
C SER A 5 -61.07 -3.77 18.44
N HIS A 6 -59.82 -3.91 18.00
CA HIS A 6 -59.09 -5.18 17.85
C HIS A 6 -57.65 -4.86 18.28
N ALA A 7 -57.26 -5.18 19.52
CA ALA A 7 -56.66 -6.45 19.94
C ALA A 7 -55.31 -6.71 19.26
N HIS A 8 -54.23 -6.43 20.00
CA HIS A 8 -52.87 -6.87 19.74
C HIS A 8 -52.82 -8.41 19.63
N PRO A 9 -52.13 -8.95 18.62
CA PRO A 9 -51.48 -10.25 18.72
C PRO A 9 -50.00 -10.07 19.04
N ASP A 10 -49.61 -10.78 20.09
CA ASP A 10 -48.27 -11.17 20.49
C ASP A 10 -47.49 -11.74 19.29
N VAL A 11 -46.29 -11.24 19.03
CA VAL A 11 -45.35 -11.91 18.12
C VAL A 11 -44.07 -12.11 18.90
N SER A 12 -44.01 -13.29 19.51
CA SER A 12 -42.79 -13.90 20.02
C SER A 12 -41.86 -14.28 18.87
N ASP A 13 -40.58 -14.11 19.14
CA ASP A 13 -39.44 -14.86 18.63
C ASP A 13 -38.99 -14.74 17.17
N SER A 14 -37.65 -14.75 17.09
CA SER A 14 -36.80 -15.09 15.95
C SER A 14 -36.49 -13.96 14.97
N ASP A 15 -35.40 -13.23 15.23
CA ASP A 15 -34.14 -13.50 14.52
C ASP A 15 -33.02 -12.63 15.07
N SER A 16 -32.26 -13.22 16.00
CA SER A 16 -30.91 -12.79 16.32
C SER A 16 -30.05 -13.09 15.08
N GLU A 17 -29.77 -12.09 14.26
CA GLU A 17 -28.75 -12.22 13.21
C GLU A 17 -27.39 -12.42 13.87
N MET A 18 -27.00 -13.71 13.94
CA MET A 18 -25.67 -14.16 14.25
C MET A 18 -24.74 -13.57 13.18
N VAL A 19 -23.91 -12.61 13.57
CA VAL A 19 -22.72 -12.25 12.79
C VAL A 19 -21.81 -13.47 12.83
N ASP A 20 -21.83 -14.22 11.74
CA ASP A 20 -20.91 -15.32 11.49
C ASP A 20 -19.50 -14.72 11.40
N GLY A 21 -18.73 -14.91 12.48
CA GLY A 21 -17.34 -14.54 12.51
C GLY A 21 -16.61 -15.41 11.50
N MET A 22 -16.12 -14.80 10.42
CA MET A 22 -15.16 -15.44 9.51
C MET A 22 -13.93 -15.85 10.32
N ASP A 23 -13.89 -17.12 10.70
CA ASP A 23 -12.70 -17.82 11.13
C ASP A 23 -11.74 -17.84 9.94
N LEU A 24 -10.78 -16.92 9.92
CA LEU A 24 -9.64 -16.95 9.00
C LEU A 24 -8.65 -18.01 9.51
N GLY A 25 -9.12 -19.25 9.54
CA GLY A 25 -8.36 -20.46 9.81
C GLY A 25 -8.36 -21.35 8.58
N ASP A 26 -7.88 -20.83 7.44
CA ASP A 26 -7.62 -21.66 6.26
C ASP A 26 -6.12 -21.59 5.93
N ASP A 27 -5.41 -22.46 6.62
CA ASP A 27 -4.39 -23.36 6.08
C ASP A 27 -3.93 -23.01 4.65
N MET A 28 -2.85 -22.22 4.55
CA MET A 28 -1.96 -22.31 3.38
C MET A 28 -1.25 -23.65 3.44
N SER A 29 -1.95 -24.71 3.02
CA SER A 29 -1.35 -25.99 2.71
C SER A 29 -0.40 -25.77 1.53
N ILE A 30 0.89 -25.78 1.83
CA ILE A 30 1.92 -25.95 0.81
C ILE A 30 1.69 -27.34 0.22
N ASP A 31 1.28 -27.39 -1.04
CA ASP A 31 1.34 -28.60 -1.86
C ASP A 31 2.81 -29.03 -1.94
N ILE A 32 3.20 -29.94 -1.04
CA ILE A 32 4.41 -30.73 -1.18
C ILE A 32 4.07 -31.79 -2.22
N ASP A 33 4.41 -31.50 -3.49
CA ASP A 33 4.54 -32.53 -4.51
C ASP A 33 5.64 -33.50 -4.05
N ASP A 34 5.24 -34.57 -3.36
CA ASP A 34 6.11 -35.67 -2.92
C ASP A 34 6.45 -36.58 -4.11
N GLY A 35 7.08 -35.96 -5.12
CA GLY A 35 7.76 -36.64 -6.19
C GLY A 35 9.04 -37.25 -5.64
N PHE A 36 8.97 -38.53 -5.29
CA PHE A 36 10.08 -39.41 -4.87
C PHE A 36 11.37 -39.10 -5.65
N SER A 37 12.25 -38.27 -5.07
CA SER A 37 13.56 -37.94 -5.62
C SER A 37 14.63 -38.22 -4.58
N ASN A 38 15.61 -39.02 -4.99
CA ASN A 38 16.66 -39.61 -4.19
C ASN A 38 17.36 -38.55 -3.29
N GLY A 39 17.05 -38.60 -1.99
CA GLY A 39 17.26 -37.51 -1.03
C GLY A 39 18.73 -37.23 -0.71
N VAL A 40 19.29 -36.21 -1.36
CA VAL A 40 20.22 -35.30 -0.68
C VAL A 40 19.35 -34.44 0.22
N SER A 41 19.49 -34.60 1.54
CA SER A 41 18.80 -33.74 2.51
C SER A 41 19.43 -32.35 2.47
N VAL A 42 18.98 -31.53 1.52
CA VAL A 42 19.39 -30.13 1.42
C VAL A 42 18.86 -29.39 2.64
N SER A 43 19.76 -28.78 3.40
CA SER A 43 19.44 -28.02 4.60
C SER A 43 18.47 -26.87 4.30
N ALA A 44 17.74 -26.41 5.31
CA ALA A 44 16.85 -25.24 5.15
C ALA A 44 17.61 -24.00 4.66
N ALA A 45 18.87 -23.83 5.08
CA ALA A 45 19.74 -22.73 4.64
C ALA A 45 20.08 -22.84 3.14
N GLU A 46 20.45 -24.01 2.66
CA GLU A 46 20.75 -24.23 1.23
C GLU A 46 19.50 -24.01 0.35
N ARG A 47 18.31 -24.41 0.84
CA ARG A 47 17.04 -24.10 0.14
C ARG A 47 16.76 -22.59 0.08
N SER A 48 17.08 -21.83 1.13
CA SER A 48 16.90 -20.37 1.11
C SER A 48 17.89 -19.68 0.16
N VAL A 49 19.13 -20.17 0.06
CA VAL A 49 20.13 -19.63 -0.86
C VAL A 49 19.72 -19.90 -2.31
N ALA A 50 19.31 -21.14 -2.63
CA ALA A 50 18.83 -21.47 -3.98
C ALA A 50 17.66 -20.59 -4.42
N ARG A 51 16.66 -20.39 -3.55
CA ARG A 51 15.52 -19.49 -3.83
C ARG A 51 15.95 -18.03 -4.03
N TYR A 52 16.93 -17.57 -3.27
CA TYR A 52 17.47 -16.22 -3.39
C TYR A 52 18.17 -16.04 -4.75
N GLU A 53 19.02 -16.99 -5.15
CA GLU A 53 19.70 -16.97 -6.45
C GLU A 53 18.71 -17.01 -7.61
N ASP A 54 17.69 -17.87 -7.53
CA ASP A 54 16.62 -17.95 -8.52
C ASP A 54 15.89 -16.61 -8.65
N SER A 55 15.46 -16.03 -7.53
CA SER A 55 14.74 -14.74 -7.50
C SER A 55 15.61 -13.60 -8.04
N LEU A 56 16.90 -13.59 -7.73
CA LEU A 56 17.84 -12.59 -8.24
C LEU A 56 18.03 -12.73 -9.76
N SER A 57 18.13 -13.97 -10.26
CA SER A 57 18.27 -14.23 -11.70
C SER A 57 17.03 -13.78 -12.48
N GLU A 58 15.83 -14.03 -11.94
CA GLU A 58 14.56 -13.59 -12.51
C GLU A 58 14.46 -12.05 -12.53
N ALA A 59 14.83 -11.40 -11.43
CA ALA A 59 14.84 -9.95 -11.33
C ALA A 59 15.78 -9.29 -12.35
N ILE A 60 16.97 -9.87 -12.57
CA ILE A 60 17.93 -9.39 -13.58
C ILE A 60 17.36 -9.58 -14.99
N ALA A 61 16.78 -10.74 -15.29
CA ALA A 61 16.18 -11.02 -16.59
C ALA A 61 15.02 -10.05 -16.89
N TYR A 62 14.16 -9.80 -15.91
CA TYR A 62 13.07 -8.81 -16.01
C TYR A 62 13.59 -7.39 -16.22
N GLY A 63 14.66 -7.00 -15.50
CA GLY A 63 15.30 -5.71 -15.68
C GLY A 63 15.84 -5.52 -17.11
N GLN A 64 16.45 -6.57 -17.68
CA GLN A 64 16.96 -6.55 -19.05
C GLN A 64 15.83 -6.45 -20.09
N SER A 65 14.73 -7.18 -19.93
CA SER A 65 13.58 -7.06 -20.83
C SER A 65 12.97 -5.66 -20.76
N LEU A 66 12.80 -5.11 -19.55
CA LEU A 66 12.27 -3.76 -19.35
C LEU A 66 13.19 -2.69 -19.96
N GLN A 67 14.51 -2.85 -19.85
CA GLN A 67 15.46 -1.95 -20.51
C GLN A 67 15.35 -2.02 -22.05
N ALA A 68 15.06 -3.19 -22.62
CA ALA A 68 14.86 -3.34 -24.06
C ALA A 68 13.61 -2.58 -24.53
N ASP A 69 12.50 -2.66 -23.79
CA ASP A 69 11.25 -1.97 -24.09
C ASP A 69 11.41 -0.45 -24.13
N TYR A 70 12.23 0.09 -23.22
CA TYR A 70 12.49 1.53 -23.11
C TYR A 70 13.78 2.00 -23.81
N LYS A 71 14.44 1.14 -24.60
CA LYS A 71 15.73 1.46 -25.23
C LYS A 71 15.67 2.68 -26.17
N ALA A 72 14.54 2.86 -26.85
CA ALA A 72 14.29 4.00 -27.74
C ALA A 72 13.83 5.27 -26.99
N ASP A 73 13.56 5.18 -25.68
CA ASP A 73 13.16 6.34 -24.89
C ASP A 73 14.40 7.17 -24.53
N HIS A 74 14.47 8.38 -25.09
CA HIS A 74 15.59 9.30 -24.87
C HIS A 74 15.36 10.27 -23.70
N ARG A 75 14.19 10.23 -23.04
CA ARG A 75 13.87 11.16 -21.96
C ARG A 75 14.85 10.94 -20.80
N PRO A 76 15.48 12.02 -20.29
CA PRO A 76 16.50 11.91 -19.25
C PRO A 76 15.93 11.35 -17.94
N GLU A 77 14.65 11.61 -17.67
CA GLU A 77 13.91 11.07 -16.52
C GLU A 77 13.87 9.54 -16.52
N VAL A 78 13.51 8.92 -17.65
CA VAL A 78 13.40 7.46 -17.80
C VAL A 78 14.77 6.81 -17.63
N LYS A 79 15.79 7.36 -18.30
CA LYS A 79 17.18 6.90 -18.14
C LYS A 79 17.71 7.06 -16.72
N GLY A 80 17.32 8.15 -16.05
CA GLY A 80 17.64 8.40 -14.65
C GLY A 80 17.06 7.35 -13.73
N ILE A 81 15.79 6.99 -13.93
CA ILE A 81 15.11 5.94 -13.15
C ILE A 81 15.83 4.60 -13.32
N PHE A 82 16.11 4.16 -14.55
CA PHE A 82 16.87 2.92 -14.77
C PHE A 82 18.24 2.93 -14.09
N LYS A 83 18.99 4.03 -14.20
CA LYS A 83 20.28 4.15 -13.51
C LYS A 83 20.13 4.05 -11.99
N LYS A 84 19.08 4.64 -11.43
CA LYS A 84 18.79 4.63 -9.99
C LYS A 84 18.29 3.25 -9.52
N THR A 85 17.52 2.51 -10.32
CA THR A 85 17.07 1.15 -9.95
C THR A 85 18.19 0.13 -10.08
N PHE A 86 19.00 0.19 -11.14
CA PHE A 86 20.12 -0.72 -11.33
C PHE A 86 21.29 -0.47 -10.38
N SER A 87 21.38 0.71 -9.74
CA SER A 87 22.42 0.97 -8.74
C SER A 87 22.30 0.08 -7.50
N ILE A 88 21.12 -0.51 -7.25
CA ILE A 88 20.89 -1.45 -6.16
C ILE A 88 21.76 -2.70 -6.33
N LEU A 89 21.97 -3.16 -7.57
CA LEU A 89 22.78 -4.35 -7.88
C LEU A 89 24.29 -4.14 -7.66
N ALA A 90 24.74 -2.89 -7.44
CA ALA A 90 26.15 -2.59 -7.23
C ALA A 90 26.63 -2.90 -5.81
N TRP A 91 25.73 -3.27 -4.90
CA TRP A 91 26.01 -3.44 -3.47
C TRP A 91 25.41 -4.74 -2.95
N ASP A 92 26.14 -5.41 -2.06
CA ASP A 92 25.64 -6.60 -1.36
C ASP A 92 24.51 -6.22 -0.38
N ASP A 93 24.68 -5.11 0.35
CA ASP A 93 23.63 -4.46 1.14
C ASP A 93 23.41 -3.00 0.68
N PRO A 94 22.34 -2.72 -0.07
CA PRO A 94 22.05 -1.38 -0.57
C PRO A 94 21.59 -0.41 0.52
N LEU A 95 21.12 -0.89 1.67
CA LEU A 95 20.71 -0.02 2.79
C LEU A 95 21.94 0.49 3.54
N GLU A 96 22.92 -0.38 3.79
CA GLU A 96 24.18 0.00 4.45
C GLU A 96 25.09 0.84 3.54
N ALA A 97 25.09 0.58 2.24
CA ALA A 97 25.90 1.32 1.26
C ALA A 97 25.56 2.82 1.19
N GLY A 98 24.35 3.21 1.58
CA GLY A 98 23.91 4.60 1.58
C GLY A 98 23.69 5.19 0.17
N GLY A 99 23.53 6.51 0.13
CA GLY A 99 23.35 7.27 -1.12
C GLY A 99 22.15 6.82 -1.95
N THR A 100 22.31 6.81 -3.27
CA THR A 100 21.18 6.56 -4.20
C THR A 100 20.57 5.15 -4.07
N ALA A 101 21.34 4.14 -3.64
CA ALA A 101 20.84 2.78 -3.49
C ALA A 101 19.94 2.67 -2.25
N ALA A 102 20.38 3.21 -1.11
CA ALA A 102 19.59 3.26 0.12
C ALA A 102 18.31 4.08 -0.06
N GLU A 103 18.36 5.19 -0.81
CA GLU A 103 17.16 5.98 -1.13
C GLU A 103 16.08 5.20 -1.88
N VAL A 104 16.44 4.19 -2.70
CA VAL A 104 15.44 3.42 -3.46
C VAL A 104 14.88 2.28 -2.62
N VAL A 105 15.74 1.62 -1.84
CA VAL A 105 15.37 0.43 -1.06
C VAL A 105 14.71 0.80 0.27
N GLY A 106 14.90 2.04 0.74
CA GLY A 106 14.36 2.55 1.99
C GLY A 106 12.85 2.40 2.13
N ILE A 107 12.40 2.19 3.37
CA ILE A 107 10.98 2.00 3.69
C ILE A 107 10.15 3.23 3.27
N GLU A 108 10.66 4.44 3.52
CA GLU A 108 9.98 5.68 3.14
C GLU A 108 9.77 5.78 1.63
N ALA A 109 10.76 5.35 0.83
CA ALA A 109 10.65 5.35 -0.63
C ALA A 109 9.62 4.34 -1.12
N LYS A 110 9.51 3.16 -0.50
CA LYS A 110 8.46 2.18 -0.80
C LYS A 110 7.07 2.72 -0.45
N ILE A 111 6.92 3.41 0.68
CA ILE A 111 5.66 4.04 1.08
C ILE A 111 5.27 5.13 0.07
N ALA A 112 6.22 5.99 -0.31
CA ALA A 112 6.01 7.04 -1.30
C ALA A 112 5.59 6.47 -2.65
N LEU A 113 6.30 5.44 -3.14
CA LEU A 113 5.98 4.74 -4.38
C LEU A 113 4.58 4.09 -4.34
N ALA A 114 4.23 3.43 -3.24
CA ALA A 114 2.91 2.83 -3.08
C ALA A 114 1.80 3.90 -3.14
N ASN A 115 2.01 5.05 -2.50
CA ASN A 115 1.06 6.16 -2.56
C ASN A 115 0.93 6.73 -3.98
N GLU A 116 2.04 6.97 -4.67
CA GLU A 116 2.03 7.45 -6.07
C GLU A 116 1.32 6.46 -7.00
N LEU A 117 1.62 5.17 -6.86
CA LEU A 117 0.98 4.11 -7.64
C LEU A 117 -0.53 4.07 -7.38
N ASN A 118 -0.95 4.11 -6.12
CA ASN A 118 -2.37 4.13 -5.75
C ASN A 118 -3.07 5.36 -6.35
N GLN A 119 -2.46 6.54 -6.29
CA GLN A 119 -3.00 7.75 -6.91
C GLN A 119 -3.09 7.63 -8.43
N ALA A 120 -2.09 7.04 -9.10
CA ALA A 120 -2.09 6.83 -10.54
C ALA A 120 -3.20 5.86 -10.97
N ILE A 121 -3.44 4.79 -10.21
CA ILE A 121 -4.55 3.84 -10.42
C ILE A 121 -5.90 4.55 -10.24
N LEU A 122 -6.06 5.33 -9.17
CA LEU A 122 -7.30 6.08 -8.95
C LEU A 122 -7.58 7.07 -10.09
N LYS A 123 -6.56 7.81 -10.54
CA LYS A 123 -6.67 8.72 -11.69
C LYS A 123 -7.03 7.98 -12.98
N SER A 124 -6.43 6.83 -13.25
CA SER A 124 -6.74 6.04 -14.46
C SER A 124 -8.17 5.50 -14.46
N GLN A 125 -8.74 5.27 -13.28
CA GLN A 125 -10.15 4.91 -13.07
C GLN A 125 -11.11 6.12 -13.05
N GLY A 126 -10.61 7.34 -13.21
CA GLY A 126 -11.40 8.58 -13.10
C GLY A 126 -11.86 8.88 -11.67
N ARG A 127 -11.27 8.24 -10.66
CA ARG A 127 -11.56 8.47 -9.24
C ARG A 127 -10.65 9.57 -8.66
N PRO A 128 -11.08 10.25 -7.59
CA PRO A 128 -10.23 11.22 -6.90
C PRO A 128 -8.94 10.56 -6.39
N PRO A 129 -7.75 11.13 -6.64
CA PRO A 129 -6.47 10.54 -6.22
C PRO A 129 -6.24 10.60 -4.71
N HIS A 130 -6.84 11.58 -4.03
CA HIS A 130 -6.73 11.76 -2.60
C HIS A 130 -8.06 11.41 -1.94
N PRO A 131 -8.04 10.77 -0.75
CA PRO A 131 -9.23 10.61 0.06
C PRO A 131 -9.94 11.95 0.28
N ALA A 132 -11.28 11.93 0.31
CA ALA A 132 -12.08 13.13 0.53
C ALA A 132 -11.73 13.82 1.85
N LEU A 133 -11.46 13.04 2.90
CA LEU A 133 -11.06 13.56 4.22
C LEU A 133 -9.71 14.29 4.17
N GLU A 134 -8.72 13.73 3.48
CA GLU A 134 -7.42 14.39 3.29
C GLU A 134 -7.58 15.70 2.50
N THR A 135 -8.42 15.68 1.45
CA THR A 135 -8.70 16.87 0.65
C THR A 135 -9.35 17.96 1.50
N LEU A 136 -10.36 17.61 2.29
CA LEU A 136 -11.02 18.55 3.21
C LEU A 136 -10.05 19.09 4.26
N TYR A 137 -9.21 18.24 4.85
CA TYR A 137 -8.18 18.67 5.79
C TYR A 137 -7.22 19.68 5.15
N ARG A 138 -6.69 19.38 3.95
CA ARG A 138 -5.78 20.29 3.22
C ARG A 138 -6.46 21.61 2.85
N HIS A 139 -7.69 21.57 2.34
CA HIS A 139 -8.46 22.78 2.01
C HIS A 139 -8.69 23.65 3.26
N THR A 140 -9.05 23.02 4.38
CA THR A 140 -9.29 23.73 5.65
C THR A 140 -7.99 24.35 6.17
N ALA A 141 -6.85 23.65 6.06
CA ALA A 141 -5.54 24.20 6.42
C ALA A 141 -5.23 25.49 5.64
N VAL A 142 -5.46 25.47 4.33
CA VAL A 142 -5.24 26.63 3.45
C VAL A 142 -6.21 27.76 3.78
N CYS A 143 -7.48 27.47 4.03
CA CYS A 143 -8.47 28.47 4.46
C CYS A 143 -8.05 29.15 5.77
N ILE A 144 -7.60 28.39 6.77
CA ILE A 144 -7.11 28.92 8.05
C ILE A 144 -5.90 29.84 7.82
N GLN A 145 -4.91 29.40 7.02
CA GLN A 145 -3.75 30.22 6.66
C GLN A 145 -4.16 31.52 5.98
N GLN A 146 -5.11 31.46 5.04
CA GLN A 146 -5.62 32.64 4.34
C GLN A 146 -6.32 33.61 5.29
N LEU A 147 -7.15 33.11 6.22
CA LEU A 147 -7.79 33.94 7.24
C LEU A 147 -6.77 34.59 8.18
N ALA A 148 -5.67 33.90 8.49
CA ALA A 148 -4.57 34.46 9.28
C ALA A 148 -3.92 35.65 8.57
N LEU A 149 -3.63 35.49 7.27
CA LEU A 149 -3.07 36.55 6.42
C LEU A 149 -4.02 37.76 6.30
N MET A 150 -5.33 37.52 6.33
CA MET A 150 -6.36 38.57 6.34
C MET A 150 -6.52 39.25 7.71
N GLY A 151 -5.77 38.84 8.74
CA GLY A 151 -5.79 39.46 10.06
C GLY A 151 -6.98 39.06 10.93
N VAL A 152 -7.64 37.93 10.64
CA VAL A 152 -8.74 37.42 11.46
C VAL A 152 -8.20 36.95 12.81
N SER A 153 -8.59 37.61 13.89
CA SER A 153 -8.08 37.39 15.25
C SER A 153 -8.45 36.03 15.86
N ALA A 154 -9.43 35.33 15.29
CA ALA A 154 -9.87 34.01 15.78
C ALA A 154 -8.98 32.84 15.30
N VAL A 155 -8.14 33.05 14.29
CA VAL A 155 -7.34 31.99 13.65
C VAL A 155 -6.31 31.33 14.56
N PRO A 156 -5.58 32.05 15.43
CA PRO A 156 -4.59 31.42 16.33
C PRO A 156 -5.18 30.38 17.29
N PHE A 157 -6.50 30.37 17.49
CA PHE A 157 -7.18 29.41 18.36
C PHE A 157 -7.54 28.09 17.63
N ILE A 158 -7.34 28.02 16.32
CA ILE A 158 -7.67 26.84 15.52
C ILE A 158 -6.41 26.01 15.31
N ASP A 159 -6.32 24.86 15.99
CA ASP A 159 -5.23 23.89 15.81
C ASP A 159 -5.79 22.57 15.29
N MET A 160 -5.79 22.39 13.97
CA MET A 160 -6.35 21.19 13.35
C MET A 160 -5.61 19.91 13.73
N LYS A 161 -4.30 19.96 13.98
CA LYS A 161 -3.54 18.76 14.32
C LYS A 161 -3.98 18.25 15.69
N ARG A 162 -4.07 19.18 16.66
CA ARG A 162 -4.57 18.87 18.00
C ARG A 162 -6.01 18.36 17.99
N GLU A 163 -6.88 18.94 17.17
CA GLU A 163 -8.31 18.59 17.16
C GLU A 163 -8.62 17.27 16.43
N PHE A 164 -7.81 16.84 15.46
CA PHE A 164 -8.12 15.69 14.61
C PHE A 164 -7.13 14.52 14.66
N ILE A 165 -5.89 14.72 15.13
CA ILE A 165 -4.80 13.73 15.02
C ILE A 165 -4.27 13.30 16.38
N ASP A 166 -4.15 14.22 17.35
CA ASP A 166 -3.49 13.96 18.64
C ASP A 166 -4.45 13.45 19.75
N ILE A 167 -5.43 12.59 19.40
CA ILE A 167 -6.39 11.99 20.37
C ILE A 167 -5.73 10.87 21.18
#